data_AF-A0A7D9N2I5-F1
#
_entry.id   AF-A0A7D9N2I5-F1
#
_cell.length_a   1.000
_cell.length_b   1.000
_cell.length_c   1.000
_cell.angle_alpha   90.00
_cell.angle_beta   90.00
_cell.angle_gamma   90.00
#
_symmetry.space_group_name_H-M   'P 1'
#
loop_
_entity.id
_entity.type
_entity.pdbx_description
1 polymer ?
#
loop_
_entity_poly.entity_id
_entity_poly.type
_entity_poly.pdbx_seq_one_letter_code
_entity_poly.pdbx_strand_id
1 'polypeptide(L)'
;MSSSASFDNTDEVRRALTKLSSAVREMKPSGAKQIPTKPDCFNLLARPVINGCRICGLPGHQSSNIKNATMCRTALISLTRYWEDMAECISFLYSHSDRFHKAVQAIGPSYDMRLDDGMEKSGDLETVLVDRMTRNFLKYTAHVSRIRAKFNVLCNEEEIGKYEEVKKLLEGFLLGGLTLSDLYQQSVAKDAAVHSSVPTMPPRQPKRALFSLNLDTDADHVYQKVQDHSKDGEDSVRVLESKGPTRGHTDLSYITRPFEKTVNRAVDEVIDGTRPNAETSNANTTPASCKTTTPPKMPSPTPLRIAIGCDDAGVGYKNTLKADLSASPLVSTITDVGVPESTDKTAYPHIAVAAAQLVASGQADRALLICGTGLGVAIAANKVPGIRAVTAHDSFSVERAVLSNNAQVLCMGERVVGIELARRLVREWLGYRFDGASASAKKVDAIMELERVNYKGLEGDLEGARGC
;
A
#
# COMPACT_ATOMS: atom_id res chain seq x y z
N MET A 1 -49.07 -40.47 3.37
CA MET A 1 -48.45 -39.71 2.27
C MET A 1 -47.57 -38.63 2.87
N SER A 2 -46.29 -38.92 3.08
CA SER A 2 -45.30 -37.94 3.55
C SER A 2 -43.91 -38.48 3.20
N SER A 3 -43.46 -38.25 1.96
CA SER A 3 -42.07 -38.51 1.56
C SER A 3 -41.61 -37.70 0.33
N SER A 4 -42.27 -36.59 0.00
CA SER A 4 -41.93 -35.82 -1.22
C SER A 4 -41.05 -34.58 -0.99
N ALA A 5 -40.72 -34.22 0.26
CA ALA A 5 -39.97 -32.99 0.56
C ALA A 5 -38.44 -33.18 0.74
N SER A 6 -37.94 -34.40 1.00
CA SER A 6 -36.50 -34.63 1.23
C SER A 6 -35.69 -34.92 -0.05
N PHE A 7 -36.34 -35.42 -1.10
CA PHE A 7 -35.68 -35.74 -2.37
C PHE A 7 -35.28 -34.48 -3.15
N ASP A 8 -36.12 -33.43 -3.11
CA ASP A 8 -35.91 -32.20 -3.88
C ASP A 8 -34.63 -31.47 -3.41
N ASN A 9 -34.49 -31.25 -2.10
CA ASN A 9 -33.35 -30.53 -1.52
C ASN A 9 -32.00 -31.25 -1.77
N THR A 10 -31.99 -32.59 -1.85
CA THR A 10 -30.74 -33.34 -2.09
C THR A 10 -30.23 -33.15 -3.52
N ASP A 11 -31.12 -33.09 -4.50
CA ASP A 11 -30.77 -32.84 -5.90
C ASP A 11 -30.34 -31.37 -6.12
N GLU A 12 -30.97 -30.43 -5.42
CA GLU A 12 -30.59 -29.02 -5.46
C GLU A 12 -29.21 -28.77 -4.81
N VAL A 13 -28.93 -29.40 -3.67
CA VAL A 13 -27.60 -29.38 -3.04
C VAL A 13 -26.55 -29.96 -3.98
N ARG A 14 -26.84 -31.08 -4.66
CA ARG A 14 -25.92 -31.66 -5.64
C ARG A 14 -25.69 -30.72 -6.83
N ARG A 15 -26.73 -30.05 -7.32
CA ARG A 15 -26.65 -29.06 -8.41
C ARG A 15 -25.79 -27.86 -8.01
N ALA A 16 -26.00 -27.31 -6.82
CA ALA A 16 -25.21 -26.19 -6.30
C ALA A 16 -23.73 -26.58 -6.06
N LEU A 17 -23.46 -27.76 -5.49
CA LEU A 17 -22.10 -28.28 -5.34
C LEU A 17 -21.41 -28.51 -6.70
N THR A 18 -22.14 -29.00 -7.69
CA THR A 18 -21.62 -29.21 -9.05
C THR A 18 -21.23 -27.88 -9.69
N LYS A 19 -22.07 -26.86 -9.53
CA LYS A 19 -21.81 -25.50 -10.02
C LYS A 19 -20.59 -24.87 -9.36
N LEU A 20 -20.47 -24.93 -8.03
CA LEU A 20 -19.27 -24.48 -7.31
C LEU A 20 -18.02 -25.28 -7.71
N SER A 21 -18.15 -26.59 -7.90
CA SER A 21 -17.05 -27.44 -8.35
C SER A 21 -16.54 -27.05 -9.73
N SER A 22 -17.45 -26.74 -10.67
CA SER A 22 -17.08 -26.21 -11.99
C SER A 22 -16.36 -24.87 -11.86
N ALA A 23 -16.90 -23.94 -11.06
CA ALA A 23 -16.29 -22.63 -10.81
C ALA A 23 -14.87 -22.76 -10.23
N VAL A 24 -14.68 -23.63 -9.24
CA VAL A 24 -13.38 -23.91 -8.62
C VAL A 24 -12.36 -24.48 -9.59
N ARG A 25 -12.79 -25.34 -10.52
CA ARG A 25 -11.90 -25.89 -11.56
C ARG A 25 -11.34 -24.79 -12.45
N GLU A 26 -12.14 -23.75 -12.74
CA GLU A 26 -11.73 -22.59 -13.54
C GLU A 26 -10.83 -21.61 -12.80
N MET A 27 -10.78 -21.67 -11.46
CA MET A 27 -9.88 -20.88 -10.61
C MET A 27 -8.45 -21.43 -10.52
N LYS A 28 -8.13 -22.46 -11.31
CA LYS A 28 -6.78 -22.98 -11.48
C LYS A 28 -6.25 -22.62 -12.86
N PRO A 29 -4.97 -22.24 -13.01
CA PRO A 29 -4.39 -21.93 -14.32
C PRO A 29 -4.64 -23.01 -15.38
N SER A 30 -4.61 -24.30 -14.99
CA SER A 30 -4.85 -25.44 -15.90
C SER A 30 -6.30 -25.63 -16.32
N GLY A 31 -7.26 -25.11 -15.57
CA GLY A 31 -8.70 -25.24 -15.84
C GLY A 31 -9.37 -23.94 -16.30
N ALA A 32 -8.60 -22.84 -16.36
CA ALA A 32 -9.14 -21.51 -16.61
C ALA A 32 -9.55 -21.34 -18.08
N LYS A 33 -10.84 -21.05 -18.32
CA LYS A 33 -11.38 -20.77 -19.67
C LYS A 33 -10.74 -19.52 -20.29
N GLN A 34 -10.59 -19.49 -21.61
CA GLN A 34 -10.12 -18.29 -22.30
C GLN A 34 -11.02 -17.08 -21.98
N ILE A 35 -10.41 -15.92 -21.77
CA ILE A 35 -11.16 -14.71 -21.46
C ILE A 35 -11.92 -14.26 -22.71
N PRO A 36 -13.26 -14.16 -22.66
CA PRO A 36 -14.05 -13.69 -23.80
C PRO A 36 -13.80 -12.19 -24.07
N THR A 37 -13.99 -11.78 -25.32
CA THR A 37 -13.81 -10.37 -25.75
C THR A 37 -14.78 -9.42 -25.05
N LYS A 38 -15.99 -9.90 -24.72
CA LYS A 38 -16.99 -9.22 -23.89
C LYS A 38 -17.41 -10.16 -22.77
N PRO A 39 -16.77 -10.10 -21.60
CA PRO A 39 -17.11 -10.97 -20.50
C PRO A 39 -18.49 -10.65 -19.94
N ASP A 40 -19.26 -11.69 -19.65
CA ASP A 40 -20.54 -11.64 -18.92
C ASP A 40 -20.54 -12.80 -17.93
N CYS A 41 -20.85 -12.51 -16.66
CA CYS A 41 -20.76 -13.45 -15.55
C CYS A 41 -19.44 -14.27 -15.54
N PHE A 42 -18.28 -13.60 -15.58
CA PHE A 42 -16.98 -14.27 -15.75
C PHE A 42 -15.93 -13.85 -14.70
N ASN A 43 -15.25 -14.85 -14.12
CA ASN A 43 -14.16 -14.59 -13.18
C ASN A 43 -12.84 -14.26 -13.90
N LEU A 44 -12.57 -12.96 -14.00
CA LEU A 44 -11.33 -12.42 -14.56
C LEU A 44 -10.11 -12.56 -13.64
N LEU A 45 -10.33 -12.82 -12.35
CA LEU A 45 -9.28 -12.94 -11.31
C LEU A 45 -8.99 -14.37 -10.89
N ALA A 46 -9.58 -15.36 -11.57
CA ALA A 46 -9.38 -16.78 -11.32
C ALA A 46 -7.93 -17.25 -11.54
N ARG A 47 -7.06 -16.40 -12.08
CA ARG A 47 -5.68 -16.73 -12.47
C ARG A 47 -4.77 -15.53 -12.22
N PRO A 48 -3.45 -15.74 -12.11
CA PRO A 48 -2.49 -14.65 -12.05
C PRO A 48 -2.67 -13.73 -13.26
N VAL A 49 -2.90 -12.44 -13.00
CA VAL A 49 -3.11 -11.45 -14.06
C VAL A 49 -1.75 -11.03 -14.61
N ILE A 50 -1.49 -11.35 -15.88
CA ILE A 50 -0.31 -10.90 -16.62
C ILE A 50 -0.80 -9.88 -17.65
N ASN A 51 -0.21 -8.67 -17.66
CA ASN A 51 -0.53 -7.57 -18.58
C ASN A 51 -2.00 -7.12 -18.53
N GLY A 52 -2.51 -6.86 -17.33
CA GLY A 52 -3.86 -6.31 -17.12
C GLY A 52 -4.05 -4.91 -17.71
N CYS A 53 -5.31 -4.49 -17.82
CA CYS A 53 -5.68 -3.15 -18.29
C CYS A 53 -5.03 -2.04 -17.45
N ARG A 54 -4.48 -0.99 -18.08
CA ARG A 54 -3.84 0.13 -17.35
C ARG A 54 -4.78 0.88 -16.39
N ILE A 55 -6.08 0.85 -16.65
CA ILE A 55 -7.08 1.55 -15.85
C ILE A 55 -7.55 0.66 -14.69
N CYS A 56 -8.24 -0.45 -14.96
CA CYS A 56 -8.81 -1.32 -13.92
C CYS A 56 -7.87 -2.45 -13.46
N GLY A 57 -6.84 -2.81 -14.24
CA GLY A 57 -5.93 -3.91 -13.93
C GLY A 57 -6.48 -5.30 -14.24
N LEU A 58 -7.68 -5.43 -14.81
CA LEU A 58 -8.23 -6.72 -15.23
C LEU A 58 -7.69 -7.15 -16.60
N PRO A 59 -7.49 -8.45 -16.85
CA PRO A 59 -7.03 -8.97 -18.14
C PRO A 59 -8.13 -8.93 -19.23
N GLY A 60 -7.73 -9.21 -20.47
CA GLY A 60 -8.65 -9.39 -21.61
C GLY A 60 -9.02 -8.12 -22.37
N HIS A 61 -8.62 -6.94 -21.89
CA HIS A 61 -8.83 -5.67 -22.58
C HIS A 61 -7.78 -4.62 -22.20
N GLN A 62 -7.74 -3.51 -22.94
CA GLN A 62 -6.99 -2.30 -22.60
C GLN A 62 -7.89 -1.07 -22.78
N SER A 63 -7.67 -0.04 -21.98
CA SER A 63 -8.39 1.24 -22.08
C SER A 63 -7.39 2.39 -22.02
N SER A 64 -7.58 3.38 -22.89
CA SER A 64 -6.63 4.49 -23.06
C SER A 64 -6.73 5.52 -21.93
N ASN A 65 -7.94 5.83 -21.46
CA ASN A 65 -8.16 6.74 -20.34
C ASN A 65 -9.43 6.38 -19.56
N ILE A 66 -9.57 6.93 -18.35
CA ILE A 66 -10.71 6.62 -17.45
C ILE A 66 -12.06 7.13 -17.97
N LYS A 67 -12.07 8.19 -18.79
CA LYS A 67 -13.30 8.77 -19.37
C LYS A 67 -13.84 7.92 -20.53
N ASN A 68 -13.00 7.11 -21.17
CA ASN A 68 -13.34 6.23 -22.28
C ASN A 68 -12.96 4.77 -21.96
N ALA A 69 -13.53 4.26 -20.86
CA ALA A 69 -13.19 2.95 -20.29
C ALA A 69 -14.40 2.00 -20.22
N THR A 70 -15.21 1.97 -21.28
CA THR A 70 -16.41 1.10 -21.37
C THR A 70 -16.09 -0.38 -21.15
N MET A 71 -14.96 -0.86 -21.67
CA MET A 71 -14.50 -2.24 -21.46
C MET A 71 -14.06 -2.52 -20.01
N CYS A 72 -13.50 -1.53 -19.30
CA CYS A 72 -13.23 -1.67 -17.86
C CYS A 72 -14.53 -1.85 -17.08
N ARG A 73 -15.55 -1.03 -17.40
CA ARG A 73 -16.88 -1.12 -16.78
C ARG A 73 -17.52 -2.48 -17.07
N THR A 74 -17.52 -2.96 -18.32
CA THR A 74 -18.04 -4.29 -18.69
C THR A 74 -17.32 -5.40 -17.92
N ALA A 75 -15.99 -5.36 -17.83
CA ALA A 75 -15.20 -6.33 -17.10
C ALA A 75 -15.53 -6.37 -15.60
N LEU A 76 -15.68 -5.20 -14.97
CA LEU A 76 -16.02 -5.09 -13.55
C LEU A 76 -17.43 -5.61 -13.25
N ILE A 77 -18.42 -5.25 -14.08
CA ILE A 77 -19.80 -5.75 -13.93
C ILE A 77 -19.86 -7.25 -14.12
N SER A 78 -19.17 -7.78 -15.13
CA SER A 78 -19.10 -9.22 -15.37
C SER A 78 -18.53 -9.98 -14.17
N LEU A 79 -17.49 -9.42 -13.55
CA LEU A 79 -16.89 -10.00 -12.35
C LEU A 79 -17.82 -9.92 -11.14
N THR A 80 -18.56 -8.82 -10.96
CA THR A 80 -19.57 -8.72 -9.90
C THR A 80 -20.71 -9.72 -10.12
N ARG A 81 -21.25 -9.83 -11.33
CA ARG A 81 -22.28 -10.82 -11.68
C ARG A 81 -21.84 -12.25 -11.45
N TYR A 82 -20.58 -12.56 -11.72
CA TYR A 82 -20.01 -13.86 -11.39
C TYR A 82 -20.11 -14.14 -9.89
N TRP A 83 -19.77 -13.16 -9.05
CA TRP A 83 -19.86 -13.31 -7.60
C TRP A 83 -21.29 -13.27 -7.06
N GLU A 84 -22.23 -12.57 -7.70
CA GLU A 84 -23.67 -12.69 -7.45
C GLU A 84 -24.13 -14.14 -7.61
N ASP A 85 -23.78 -14.76 -8.74
CA ASP A 85 -24.14 -16.14 -9.06
C ASP A 85 -23.52 -17.17 -8.08
N MET A 86 -22.28 -16.92 -7.65
CA MET A 86 -21.61 -17.75 -6.62
C MET A 86 -22.20 -17.52 -5.24
N ALA A 87 -22.58 -16.28 -4.91
CA ALA A 87 -23.21 -15.91 -3.65
C ALA A 87 -24.54 -16.63 -3.43
N GLU A 88 -25.38 -16.75 -4.46
CA GLU A 88 -26.61 -17.54 -4.41
C GLU A 88 -26.32 -19.00 -4.08
N CYS A 89 -25.34 -19.61 -4.76
CA CYS A 89 -24.96 -21.01 -4.52
C CYS A 89 -24.40 -21.23 -3.11
N ILE A 90 -23.55 -20.31 -2.64
CA ILE A 90 -22.92 -20.38 -1.32
C ILE A 90 -23.98 -20.22 -0.22
N SER A 91 -24.87 -19.23 -0.35
CA SER A 91 -25.96 -18.98 0.59
C SER A 91 -26.89 -20.19 0.72
N PHE A 92 -27.26 -20.77 -0.43
CA PHE A 92 -28.08 -21.99 -0.48
C PHE A 92 -27.38 -23.16 0.23
N LEU A 93 -26.12 -23.45 -0.11
CA LEU A 93 -25.36 -24.54 0.48
C LEU A 93 -25.07 -24.35 1.97
N TYR A 94 -24.82 -23.11 2.39
CA TYR A 94 -24.61 -22.78 3.81
C TYR A 94 -25.86 -23.08 4.64
N SER A 95 -27.05 -22.93 4.06
CA SER A 95 -28.33 -23.16 4.73
C SER A 95 -28.83 -24.61 4.66
N HIS A 96 -28.42 -25.37 3.63
CA HIS A 96 -28.98 -26.71 3.35
C HIS A 96 -27.96 -27.86 3.39
N SER A 97 -26.66 -27.59 3.61
CA SER A 97 -25.62 -28.62 3.72
C SER A 97 -24.78 -28.44 4.98
N ASP A 98 -24.98 -29.31 5.96
CA ASP A 98 -24.20 -29.34 7.21
C ASP A 98 -22.69 -29.50 6.96
N ARG A 99 -22.32 -30.28 5.94
CA ARG A 99 -20.91 -30.49 5.57
C ARG A 99 -20.29 -29.20 5.04
N PHE A 100 -21.02 -28.48 4.19
CA PHE A 100 -20.56 -27.20 3.66
C PHE A 100 -20.48 -26.14 4.77
N HIS A 101 -21.48 -26.07 5.64
CA HIS A 101 -21.49 -25.17 6.80
C HIS A 101 -20.28 -25.40 7.72
N LYS A 102 -20.00 -26.67 8.06
CA LYS A 102 -18.81 -27.03 8.86
C LYS A 102 -17.50 -26.71 8.15
N ALA A 103 -17.42 -26.93 6.84
CA ALA A 103 -16.23 -26.59 6.05
C ALA A 103 -15.95 -25.07 6.07
N VAL A 104 -16.99 -24.24 5.99
CA VAL A 104 -16.90 -22.78 6.14
C VAL A 104 -16.35 -22.38 7.50
N GLN A 105 -16.85 -22.97 8.58
CA GLN A 105 -16.35 -22.69 9.94
C GLN A 105 -14.89 -23.12 10.15
N ALA A 106 -14.44 -24.17 9.46
CA ALA A 106 -13.09 -24.72 9.58
C ALA A 106 -12.03 -24.00 8.73
N ILE A 107 -12.43 -23.08 7.83
CA ILE A 107 -11.50 -22.50 6.86
C ILE A 107 -10.47 -21.56 7.50
N GLY A 108 -10.83 -20.87 8.58
CA GLY A 108 -9.94 -19.93 9.27
C GLY A 108 -9.35 -18.89 8.31
N PRO A 109 -10.18 -17.97 7.78
CA PRO A 109 -9.75 -17.02 6.76
C PRO A 109 -8.56 -16.19 7.27
N SER A 110 -7.59 -15.92 6.40
CA SER A 110 -6.45 -15.05 6.70
C SER A 110 -6.23 -14.03 5.59
N TYR A 111 -5.60 -12.91 5.92
CA TYR A 111 -5.31 -11.87 4.94
C TYR A 111 -4.50 -12.39 3.74
N ASP A 112 -3.59 -13.34 3.95
CA ASP A 112 -2.69 -13.86 2.92
C ASP A 112 -3.35 -14.86 1.96
N MET A 113 -4.54 -15.34 2.27
CA MET A 113 -5.33 -16.17 1.34
C MET A 113 -5.68 -15.45 0.03
N ARG A 114 -5.59 -14.11 -0.03
CA ARG A 114 -5.74 -13.34 -1.27
C ARG A 114 -4.59 -13.57 -2.27
N LEU A 115 -3.44 -14.09 -1.83
CA LEU A 115 -2.28 -14.27 -2.69
C LEU A 115 -2.37 -15.60 -3.45
N ASP A 116 -1.71 -15.67 -4.61
CA ASP A 116 -1.69 -16.86 -5.49
C ASP A 116 -0.75 -17.97 -4.99
N ASP A 117 0.07 -17.71 -3.98
CA ASP A 117 1.22 -18.52 -3.54
C ASP A 117 1.02 -19.29 -2.22
N GLY A 118 -0.14 -19.14 -1.57
CA GLY A 118 -0.43 -19.83 -0.32
C GLY A 118 -0.65 -21.34 -0.51
N MET A 119 -0.28 -22.13 0.51
CA MET A 119 -0.57 -23.57 0.52
C MET A 119 -2.08 -23.83 0.50
N GLU A 120 -2.57 -24.53 -0.53
CA GLU A 120 -3.97 -24.95 -0.64
C GLU A 120 -4.32 -25.96 0.45
N LYS A 121 -5.51 -25.85 1.04
CA LYS A 121 -5.99 -26.87 1.97
C LYS A 121 -6.39 -28.13 1.20
N SER A 122 -5.92 -29.29 1.67
CA SER A 122 -6.41 -30.61 1.26
C SER A 122 -7.47 -31.09 2.25
N GLY A 123 -8.45 -31.85 1.76
CA GLY A 123 -9.56 -32.32 2.58
C GLY A 123 -10.67 -32.93 1.75
N ASP A 124 -11.87 -33.00 2.32
CA ASP A 124 -13.05 -33.36 1.57
C ASP A 124 -13.43 -32.29 0.53
N LEU A 125 -14.35 -32.65 -0.37
CA LEU A 125 -14.74 -31.80 -1.49
C LEU A 125 -15.14 -30.40 -1.00
N GLU A 126 -16.03 -30.32 -0.02
CA GLU A 126 -16.55 -29.08 0.55
C GLU A 126 -15.45 -28.21 1.13
N THR A 127 -14.49 -28.77 1.87
CA THR A 127 -13.32 -28.02 2.39
C THR A 127 -12.50 -27.41 1.26
N VAL A 128 -12.23 -28.17 0.19
CA VAL A 128 -11.47 -27.67 -0.97
C VAL A 128 -12.26 -26.60 -1.72
N LEU A 129 -13.59 -26.75 -1.85
CA LEU A 129 -14.44 -25.77 -2.50
C LEU A 129 -14.44 -24.45 -1.72
N VAL A 130 -14.64 -24.51 -0.41
CA VAL A 130 -14.66 -23.34 0.48
C VAL A 130 -13.30 -22.65 0.50
N ASP A 131 -12.18 -23.38 0.60
CA ASP A 131 -10.83 -22.78 0.60
C ASP A 131 -10.61 -21.94 -0.66
N ARG A 132 -10.93 -22.50 -1.82
CA ARG A 132 -10.71 -21.84 -3.10
C ARG A 132 -11.68 -20.71 -3.36
N MET A 133 -12.95 -20.83 -2.97
CA MET A 133 -13.90 -19.71 -2.98
C MET A 133 -13.37 -18.57 -2.12
N THR A 134 -12.95 -18.86 -0.89
CA THR A 134 -12.45 -17.86 0.07
C THR A 134 -11.25 -17.11 -0.49
N ARG A 135 -10.24 -17.83 -1.02
CA ARG A 135 -9.07 -17.22 -1.65
C ARG A 135 -9.42 -16.31 -2.83
N ASN A 136 -10.28 -16.79 -3.73
CA ASN A 136 -10.67 -16.02 -4.91
C ASN A 136 -11.56 -14.82 -4.55
N PHE A 137 -12.42 -14.95 -3.54
CA PHE A 137 -13.22 -13.85 -3.03
C PHE A 137 -12.34 -12.77 -2.40
N LEU A 138 -11.31 -13.17 -1.64
CA LEU A 138 -10.32 -12.24 -1.11
C LEU A 138 -9.50 -11.55 -2.21
N LYS A 139 -9.19 -12.24 -3.32
CA LYS A 139 -8.59 -11.60 -4.52
C LYS A 139 -9.52 -10.55 -5.12
N TYR A 140 -10.80 -10.88 -5.24
CA TYR A 140 -11.82 -9.98 -5.78
C TYR A 140 -11.98 -8.71 -4.94
N THR A 141 -12.17 -8.87 -3.63
CA THR A 141 -12.28 -7.73 -2.71
C THR A 141 -11.00 -6.90 -2.70
N ALA A 142 -9.82 -7.53 -2.59
CA ALA A 142 -8.54 -6.83 -2.64
C ALA A 142 -8.32 -6.06 -3.95
N HIS A 143 -8.73 -6.64 -5.09
CA HIS A 143 -8.63 -5.97 -6.39
C HIS A 143 -9.48 -4.71 -6.42
N VAL A 144 -10.76 -4.78 -6.05
CA VAL A 144 -11.66 -3.63 -6.06
C VAL A 144 -11.25 -2.59 -5.02
N SER A 145 -10.82 -2.98 -3.82
CA SER A 145 -10.27 -2.06 -2.82
C SER A 145 -9.08 -1.26 -3.36
N ARG A 146 -8.15 -1.92 -4.07
CA ARG A 146 -6.97 -1.26 -4.68
C ARG A 146 -7.35 -0.22 -5.74
N ILE A 147 -8.45 -0.44 -6.47
CA ILE A 147 -8.93 0.46 -7.52
C ILE A 147 -10.17 1.26 -7.12
N ARG A 148 -10.50 1.37 -5.82
CA ARG A 148 -11.80 1.89 -5.36
C ARG A 148 -12.16 3.26 -5.95
N ALA A 149 -11.21 4.18 -5.99
CA ALA A 149 -11.41 5.50 -6.59
C ALA A 149 -11.77 5.41 -8.08
N LYS A 150 -11.12 4.52 -8.84
CA LYS A 150 -11.43 4.29 -10.26
C LYS A 150 -12.76 3.56 -10.42
N PHE A 151 -13.05 2.58 -9.58
CA PHE A 151 -14.30 1.85 -9.57
C PHE A 151 -15.51 2.79 -9.41
N ASN A 152 -15.41 3.78 -8.52
CA ASN A 152 -16.44 4.80 -8.31
C ASN A 152 -16.68 5.72 -9.53
N VAL A 153 -15.69 5.84 -10.42
CA VAL A 153 -15.81 6.63 -11.65
C VAL A 153 -16.29 5.76 -12.82
N LEU A 154 -15.94 4.46 -12.83
CA LEU A 154 -16.27 3.53 -13.91
C LEU A 154 -17.68 2.98 -13.82
N CYS A 155 -18.20 2.78 -12.59
CA CYS A 155 -19.50 2.16 -12.32
C CYS A 155 -20.51 3.21 -11.85
N ASN A 156 -21.79 2.98 -12.12
CA ASN A 156 -22.87 3.82 -11.59
C ASN A 156 -23.25 3.39 -10.15
N GLU A 157 -24.12 4.15 -9.49
CA GLU A 157 -24.54 3.88 -8.11
C GLU A 157 -25.19 2.50 -7.93
N GLU A 158 -26.00 2.04 -8.90
CA GLU A 158 -26.63 0.72 -8.86
C GLU A 158 -25.60 -0.42 -8.90
N GLU A 159 -24.60 -0.31 -9.76
CA GLU A 159 -23.52 -1.30 -9.91
C GLU A 159 -22.60 -1.33 -8.69
N ILE A 160 -22.35 -0.16 -8.09
CA ILE A 160 -21.61 -0.07 -6.83
C ILE A 160 -22.44 -0.70 -5.70
N GLY A 161 -23.75 -0.47 -5.66
CA GLY A 161 -24.66 -1.08 -4.69
C GLY A 161 -24.63 -2.60 -4.76
N LYS A 162 -24.73 -3.17 -5.98
CA LYS A 162 -24.63 -4.61 -6.23
C LYS A 162 -23.31 -5.20 -5.73
N TYR A 163 -22.20 -4.53 -6.02
CA TYR A 163 -20.90 -4.93 -5.48
C TYR A 163 -20.89 -5.00 -3.95
N GLU A 164 -21.39 -3.97 -3.27
CA GLU A 164 -21.38 -3.92 -1.81
C GLU A 164 -22.32 -4.96 -1.18
N GLU A 165 -23.46 -5.24 -1.79
CA GLU A 165 -24.39 -6.29 -1.35
C GLU A 165 -23.75 -7.68 -1.42
N VAL A 166 -23.17 -8.01 -2.58
CA VAL A 166 -22.47 -9.29 -2.80
C VAL A 166 -21.28 -9.43 -1.86
N LYS A 167 -20.49 -8.36 -1.72
CA LYS A 167 -19.36 -8.32 -0.79
C LYS A 167 -19.82 -8.61 0.63
N LYS A 168 -20.83 -7.90 1.13
CA LYS A 168 -21.35 -8.08 2.49
C LYS A 168 -21.87 -9.49 2.73
N LEU A 169 -22.59 -10.06 1.76
CA LEU A 169 -23.12 -11.42 1.85
C LEU A 169 -21.98 -12.45 1.97
N LEU A 170 -20.98 -12.36 1.10
CA LEU A 170 -19.86 -13.29 1.06
C LEU A 170 -18.87 -13.08 2.22
N GLU A 171 -18.72 -11.86 2.74
CA GLU A 171 -18.00 -11.61 4.00
C GLU A 171 -18.70 -12.33 5.16
N GLY A 172 -20.03 -12.27 5.22
CA GLY A 172 -20.83 -13.01 6.20
C GLY A 172 -20.62 -14.53 6.13
N PHE A 173 -20.71 -15.10 4.94
CA PHE A 173 -20.57 -16.55 4.76
C PHE A 173 -19.12 -17.03 4.81
N LEU A 174 -18.25 -16.56 3.92
CA LEU A 174 -16.90 -17.12 3.74
C LEU A 174 -15.89 -16.62 4.78
N LEU A 175 -16.09 -15.41 5.33
CA LEU A 175 -15.12 -14.77 6.22
C LEU A 175 -15.59 -14.68 7.67
N GLY A 176 -16.75 -15.27 8.01
CA GLY A 176 -17.32 -15.20 9.36
C GLY A 176 -17.70 -13.78 9.78
N GLY A 177 -18.06 -12.92 8.83
CA GLY A 177 -18.39 -11.52 9.05
C GLY A 177 -17.19 -10.56 9.10
N LEU A 178 -15.96 -11.08 8.97
CA LEU A 178 -14.77 -10.25 8.91
C LEU A 178 -14.61 -9.63 7.52
N THR A 179 -14.18 -8.37 7.48
CA THR A 179 -13.79 -7.70 6.23
C THR A 179 -12.33 -7.98 5.89
N LEU A 180 -11.93 -7.69 4.65
CA LEU A 180 -10.52 -7.73 4.26
C LEU A 180 -9.62 -6.86 5.18
N SER A 181 -10.14 -5.73 5.66
CA SER A 181 -9.42 -4.84 6.58
C SER A 181 -9.26 -5.47 7.97
N ASP A 182 -10.28 -6.16 8.48
CA ASP A 182 -10.20 -6.85 9.77
C ASP A 182 -9.16 -7.99 9.72
N LEU A 183 -9.16 -8.75 8.63
CA LEU A 183 -8.16 -9.81 8.41
C LEU A 183 -6.74 -9.24 8.33
N TYR A 184 -6.56 -8.07 7.71
CA TYR A 184 -5.28 -7.37 7.69
C TYR A 184 -4.82 -6.99 9.10
N GLN A 185 -5.70 -6.39 9.90
CA GLN A 185 -5.40 -6.02 11.28
C GLN A 185 -4.99 -7.23 12.13
N GLN A 186 -5.71 -8.35 11.99
CA GLN A 186 -5.37 -9.60 12.67
C GLN A 186 -4.00 -10.14 12.26
N SER A 187 -3.65 -10.04 10.97
CA SER A 187 -2.33 -10.46 10.47
C SER A 187 -1.20 -9.63 11.10
N VAL A 188 -1.34 -8.30 11.08
CA VAL A 188 -0.37 -7.37 11.67
C VAL A 188 -0.20 -7.61 13.17
N ALA A 189 -1.30 -7.85 13.89
CA ALA A 189 -1.26 -8.14 15.33
C ALA A 189 -0.52 -9.46 15.63
N LYS A 190 -0.70 -10.49 14.79
CA LYS A 190 0.02 -11.76 14.89
C LYS A 190 1.52 -11.58 14.70
N ASP A 191 1.92 -10.82 13.68
CA ASP A 191 3.34 -10.52 13.44
C ASP A 191 3.95 -9.75 14.61
N ALA A 192 3.24 -8.77 15.18
CA ALA A 192 3.69 -8.03 16.35
C ALA A 192 3.89 -8.93 17.59
N ALA A 193 3.01 -9.92 17.80
CA ALA A 193 3.11 -10.88 18.91
C ALA A 193 4.25 -11.89 18.73
N VAL A 194 4.59 -12.29 17.49
CA VAL A 194 5.75 -13.15 17.23
C VAL A 194 7.06 -12.40 17.51
N HIS A 195 7.12 -11.10 17.19
CA HIS A 195 8.32 -10.29 17.39
C HIS A 195 8.60 -9.92 18.86
N SER A 196 7.62 -10.05 19.77
CA SER A 196 7.82 -9.81 21.20
C SER A 196 8.39 -11.01 21.97
N SER A 197 8.49 -12.19 21.34
CA SER A 197 8.90 -13.45 21.98
C SER A 197 10.29 -13.98 21.57
N VAL A 198 11.02 -13.27 20.69
CA VAL A 198 12.34 -13.70 20.19
C VAL A 198 13.44 -12.75 20.68
N PRO A 199 14.52 -13.24 21.33
CA PRO A 199 15.68 -12.42 21.69
C PRO A 199 16.32 -11.83 20.42
N THR A 200 16.66 -10.54 20.48
CA THR A 200 17.21 -9.73 19.40
C THR A 200 18.39 -10.40 18.69
N MET A 201 18.16 -10.99 17.52
CA MET A 201 19.21 -11.16 16.51
C MET A 201 19.36 -9.87 15.71
N PRO A 202 20.59 -9.50 15.29
CA PRO A 202 20.81 -8.34 14.45
C PRO A 202 20.02 -8.49 13.15
N PRO A 203 19.53 -7.38 12.57
CA PRO A 203 18.70 -7.42 11.37
C PRO A 203 19.49 -8.12 10.25
N ARG A 204 18.93 -9.22 9.72
CA ARG A 204 19.44 -9.83 8.49
C ARG A 204 19.36 -8.76 7.40
N GLN A 205 20.50 -8.42 6.81
CA GLN A 205 20.54 -7.54 5.64
C GLN A 205 19.59 -8.06 4.56
N PRO A 206 18.77 -7.20 3.93
CA PRO A 206 17.91 -7.62 2.82
C PRO A 206 18.81 -8.15 1.70
N LYS A 207 18.63 -9.42 1.33
CA LYS A 207 19.38 -10.03 0.21
C LYS A 207 18.75 -9.58 -1.11
N ARG A 208 19.44 -8.64 -1.76
CA ARG A 208 19.33 -8.15 -3.15
C ARG A 208 17.92 -7.70 -3.60
N ALA A 209 17.77 -6.40 -3.80
CA ALA A 209 16.76 -5.84 -4.68
C ALA A 209 17.49 -5.13 -5.84
N LEU A 210 17.26 -5.58 -7.07
CA LEU A 210 17.73 -4.87 -8.26
C LEU A 210 16.66 -3.85 -8.63
N PHE A 211 17.00 -2.57 -8.52
CA PHE A 211 16.12 -1.47 -8.93
C PHE A 211 16.61 -0.93 -10.27
N SER A 212 15.78 -1.00 -11.31
CA SER A 212 15.92 -0.18 -12.50
C SER A 212 14.73 0.76 -12.62
N LEU A 213 15.01 2.01 -12.94
CA LEU A 213 14.04 3.08 -13.15
C LEU A 213 14.23 3.58 -14.58
N ASN A 214 13.16 3.61 -15.37
CA ASN A 214 13.16 4.22 -16.71
C ASN A 214 12.08 5.32 -16.77
N LEU A 215 12.47 6.47 -17.31
CA LEU A 215 11.68 7.69 -17.47
C LEU A 215 11.20 7.79 -18.92
N ASP A 216 9.93 8.15 -19.13
CA ASP A 216 9.47 8.66 -20.43
C ASP A 216 9.86 10.14 -20.51
N THR A 217 10.79 10.46 -21.40
CA THR A 217 11.24 11.84 -21.63
C THR A 217 11.54 12.05 -23.11
N ASP A 218 11.04 13.14 -23.69
CA ASP A 218 11.40 13.59 -25.05
C ASP A 218 12.79 14.25 -25.07
N ALA A 219 13.70 13.81 -24.20
CA ALA A 219 15.02 14.40 -24.07
C ALA A 219 15.94 13.86 -25.15
N ASP A 220 16.68 14.76 -25.81
CA ASP A 220 17.69 14.41 -26.82
C ASP A 220 18.87 13.60 -26.25
N HIS A 221 19.00 13.57 -24.91
CA HIS A 221 20.13 12.96 -24.21
C HIS A 221 19.73 12.49 -22.80
N VAL A 222 20.02 11.23 -22.47
CA VAL A 222 19.70 10.62 -21.18
C VAL A 222 20.95 10.07 -20.50
N TYR A 223 21.12 10.41 -19.23
CA TYR A 223 22.16 9.86 -18.35
C TYR A 223 21.52 9.00 -17.26
N GLN A 224 21.91 7.72 -17.18
CA GLN A 224 21.45 6.80 -16.14
C GLN A 224 22.63 6.35 -15.29
N LYS A 225 22.60 6.67 -13.99
CA LYS A 225 23.60 6.24 -13.01
C LYS A 225 23.04 5.06 -12.22
N VAL A 226 23.61 3.87 -12.44
CA VAL A 226 23.26 2.64 -11.75
C VAL A 226 24.26 2.41 -10.62
N GLN A 227 23.77 2.23 -9.40
CA GLN A 227 24.63 1.92 -8.25
C GLN A 227 24.42 0.47 -7.79
N ASP A 228 25.46 -0.35 -7.93
CA ASP A 228 25.54 -1.73 -7.49
C ASP A 228 26.10 -1.80 -6.07
N HIS A 229 25.21 -1.95 -5.10
CA HIS A 229 25.55 -2.07 -3.67
C HIS A 229 26.19 -3.42 -3.29
N SER A 230 26.45 -4.31 -4.26
CA SER A 230 27.23 -5.53 -4.04
C SER A 230 28.72 -5.39 -4.34
N LYS A 231 29.15 -4.22 -4.81
CA LYS A 231 30.55 -3.85 -5.06
C LYS A 231 30.91 -2.62 -4.24
N ASP A 232 32.17 -2.52 -3.82
CA ASP A 232 32.69 -1.37 -3.08
C ASP A 232 33.54 -0.46 -3.99
N GLY A 233 33.59 0.84 -3.69
CA GLY A 233 34.43 1.80 -4.44
C GLY A 233 33.85 2.25 -5.78
N GLU A 234 34.69 2.68 -6.72
CA GLU A 234 34.26 3.24 -8.03
C GLU A 234 33.53 2.21 -8.91
N ASP A 235 33.78 0.91 -8.73
CA ASP A 235 33.10 -0.19 -9.42
C ASP A 235 31.64 -0.39 -9.00
N SER A 236 31.22 0.25 -7.90
CA SER A 236 29.83 0.28 -7.45
C SER A 236 28.94 1.16 -8.32
N VAL A 237 29.51 1.95 -9.24
CA VAL A 237 28.75 2.93 -10.02
C VAL A 237 28.98 2.71 -11.51
N ARG A 238 27.90 2.48 -12.26
CA ARG A 238 27.91 2.39 -13.72
C ARG A 238 27.06 3.51 -14.30
N VAL A 239 27.63 4.32 -15.18
CA VAL A 239 26.89 5.35 -15.92
C VAL A 239 26.62 4.85 -17.33
N LEU A 240 25.35 4.84 -17.73
CA LEU A 240 24.88 4.52 -19.07
C LEU A 240 24.42 5.82 -19.73
N GLU A 241 24.85 6.06 -20.96
CA GLU A 241 24.58 7.28 -21.70
C GLU A 241 23.96 6.94 -23.06
N SER A 242 22.86 7.60 -23.41
CA SER A 242 22.17 7.42 -24.70
C SER A 242 21.79 8.75 -25.33
N LYS A 243 22.02 8.87 -26.63
CA LYS A 243 21.70 10.04 -27.47
C LYS A 243 20.56 9.72 -28.44
N GLY A 244 19.57 10.62 -28.51
CA GLY A 244 18.39 10.53 -29.37
C GLY A 244 17.08 10.20 -28.63
N PRO A 245 15.91 10.44 -29.25
CA PRO A 245 14.60 10.24 -28.62
C PRO A 245 14.43 8.76 -28.26
N THR A 246 14.37 8.47 -26.96
CA THR A 246 14.34 7.10 -26.45
C THR A 246 12.89 6.69 -26.18
N ARG A 247 12.35 5.75 -26.98
CA ARG A 247 11.08 5.09 -26.68
C ARG A 247 11.36 3.63 -26.33
N GLY A 248 11.20 3.26 -25.07
CA GLY A 248 11.48 1.91 -24.58
C GLY A 248 10.54 1.50 -23.46
N HIS A 249 9.88 0.36 -23.62
CA HIS A 249 9.10 -0.28 -22.57
C HIS A 249 9.93 -1.41 -21.96
N THR A 250 9.96 -1.55 -20.63
CA THR A 250 10.53 -2.74 -19.99
C THR A 250 9.82 -3.08 -18.68
N ASP A 251 9.65 -4.39 -18.50
CA ASP A 251 8.92 -5.07 -17.43
C ASP A 251 9.57 -5.01 -16.04
N LEU A 252 8.71 -5.14 -15.03
CA LEU A 252 9.07 -5.22 -13.63
C LEU A 252 9.19 -6.70 -13.20
N SER A 253 10.35 -7.14 -12.71
CA SER A 253 10.53 -8.50 -12.16
C SER A 253 11.04 -8.45 -10.71
N TYR A 254 10.31 -9.10 -9.82
CA TYR A 254 10.71 -9.32 -8.43
C TYR A 254 11.30 -10.73 -8.31
N ILE A 255 12.54 -10.84 -7.83
CA ILE A 255 13.12 -12.12 -7.39
C ILE A 255 13.39 -12.01 -5.89
N THR A 256 12.39 -12.35 -5.08
CA THR A 256 12.63 -12.74 -3.69
C THR A 256 12.48 -14.24 -3.64
N ARG A 257 13.58 -15.01 -3.56
CA ARG A 257 13.44 -16.45 -3.33
C ARG A 257 12.66 -16.66 -2.02
N PRO A 258 11.65 -17.55 -2.02
CA PRO A 258 11.55 -18.71 -2.92
C PRO A 258 10.73 -18.51 -4.21
N PHE A 259 10.41 -17.28 -4.64
CA PHE A 259 9.59 -17.03 -5.83
C PHE A 259 10.42 -16.89 -7.12
N GLU A 260 10.26 -17.85 -8.04
CA GLU A 260 10.71 -17.78 -9.44
C GLU A 260 9.49 -17.53 -10.33
N LYS A 261 9.44 -16.39 -11.04
CA LYS A 261 8.59 -16.24 -12.22
C LYS A 261 9.22 -15.25 -13.22
N THR A 262 9.73 -15.78 -14.32
CA THR A 262 10.20 -15.03 -15.49
C THR A 262 9.04 -14.84 -16.46
N VAL A 263 8.77 -13.62 -16.90
CA VAL A 263 7.85 -13.34 -18.02
C VAL A 263 8.67 -12.62 -19.10
N ASN A 264 8.80 -13.24 -20.27
CA ASN A 264 9.40 -12.64 -21.47
C ASN A 264 8.28 -12.26 -22.45
N ARG A 265 8.35 -11.08 -23.08
CA ARG A 265 7.70 -10.82 -24.39
C ARG A 265 8.40 -9.70 -25.18
N ALA A 266 8.28 -9.81 -26.50
CA ALA A 266 9.19 -9.37 -27.55
C ALA A 266 9.17 -7.86 -27.89
N VAL A 267 10.28 -7.40 -28.48
CA VAL A 267 10.47 -6.09 -29.11
C VAL A 267 10.09 -6.19 -30.59
N ASP A 268 9.18 -5.33 -31.05
CA ASP A 268 9.00 -5.07 -32.47
C ASP A 268 9.86 -3.84 -32.85
N GLU A 269 10.84 -4.10 -33.72
CA GLU A 269 11.75 -3.21 -34.45
C GLU A 269 12.95 -2.57 -33.70
N VAL A 270 14.14 -2.95 -34.18
CA VAL A 270 15.40 -2.21 -34.09
C VAL A 270 15.70 -1.68 -35.49
N ILE A 271 15.71 -0.36 -35.66
CA ILE A 271 16.26 0.26 -36.88
C ILE A 271 17.77 0.37 -36.68
N ASP A 272 18.50 -0.34 -37.53
CA ASP A 272 19.93 -0.55 -37.51
C ASP A 272 20.69 0.71 -37.96
N GLY A 273 21.84 0.94 -37.34
CA GLY A 273 22.77 2.03 -37.65
C GLY A 273 24.21 1.51 -37.60
N THR A 274 24.61 0.87 -38.69
CA THR A 274 25.91 0.24 -38.94
C THR A 274 27.15 1.15 -38.77
N ARG A 275 28.07 0.71 -37.87
CA ARG A 275 29.55 0.48 -37.99
C ARG A 275 30.53 1.67 -38.25
N PRO A 276 31.88 1.55 -37.98
CA PRO A 276 32.69 0.32 -37.81
C PRO A 276 33.70 0.26 -36.64
N ASN A 277 34.30 -0.93 -36.51
CA ASN A 277 35.27 -1.44 -35.52
C ASN A 277 36.54 -0.62 -35.28
N ALA A 278 37.09 -0.71 -34.06
CA ALA A 278 38.53 -0.62 -33.80
C ALA A 278 38.95 -1.52 -32.61
N GLU A 279 39.67 -2.58 -32.97
CA GLU A 279 40.85 -3.20 -32.36
C GLU A 279 40.94 -3.60 -30.88
N THR A 280 41.27 -4.89 -30.74
CA THR A 280 41.82 -5.62 -29.60
C THR A 280 43.11 -5.02 -29.04
N SER A 281 43.26 -5.02 -27.71
CA SER A 281 44.56 -5.30 -27.10
C SER A 281 44.40 -6.09 -25.78
N ASN A 282 45.10 -7.23 -25.75
CA ASN A 282 45.30 -8.07 -24.58
C ASN A 282 46.28 -7.38 -23.63
N ALA A 283 45.98 -7.42 -22.33
CA ALA A 283 47.01 -7.27 -21.29
C ALA A 283 46.67 -8.18 -20.10
N ASN A 284 47.40 -9.30 -20.04
CA ASN A 284 47.55 -10.13 -18.85
C ASN A 284 48.20 -9.30 -17.73
N THR A 285 47.53 -9.16 -16.58
CA THR A 285 48.24 -8.92 -15.31
C THR A 285 47.52 -9.63 -14.17
N THR A 286 48.29 -10.41 -13.42
CA THR A 286 47.93 -11.17 -12.22
C THR A 286 47.48 -10.27 -11.06
N PRO A 287 46.63 -10.76 -10.13
CA PRO A 287 46.07 -9.93 -9.06
C PRO A 287 47.05 -9.77 -7.88
N ALA A 288 47.36 -8.53 -7.51
CA ALA A 288 48.06 -8.21 -6.28
C ALA A 288 47.08 -8.19 -5.09
N SER A 289 47.56 -8.73 -3.97
CA SER A 289 46.86 -9.01 -2.72
C SER A 289 46.16 -7.81 -2.07
N CYS A 290 44.92 -8.07 -1.65
CA CYS A 290 44.05 -7.31 -0.76
C CYS A 290 44.74 -6.73 0.50
N LYS A 291 44.50 -5.43 0.76
CA LYS A 291 44.42 -4.85 2.10
C LYS A 291 43.36 -3.75 2.09
N THR A 292 42.15 -4.05 2.57
CA THR A 292 41.13 -3.03 2.88
C THR A 292 40.80 -3.10 4.36
N THR A 293 41.15 -1.99 5.01
CA THR A 293 40.83 -1.58 6.37
C THR A 293 39.33 -1.51 6.60
N THR A 294 38.89 -1.89 7.80
CA THR A 294 37.49 -1.86 8.25
C THR A 294 36.92 -0.43 8.15
N PRO A 295 35.72 -0.22 7.56
CA PRO A 295 35.10 1.10 7.50
C PRO A 295 34.60 1.54 8.89
N PRO A 296 34.64 2.84 9.22
CA PRO A 296 34.22 3.34 10.52
C PRO A 296 32.69 3.27 10.68
N LYS A 297 32.27 2.84 11.87
CA LYS A 297 30.87 2.75 12.31
C LYS A 297 30.22 4.15 12.25
N MET A 298 29.19 4.32 11.43
CA MET A 298 28.44 5.60 11.38
C MET A 298 27.81 5.91 12.76
N PRO A 299 27.82 7.19 13.20
CA PRO A 299 27.23 7.58 14.46
C PRO A 299 25.70 7.40 14.44
N SER A 300 25.15 6.93 15.56
CA SER A 300 23.70 6.84 15.76
C SER A 300 23.04 8.22 15.67
N PRO A 301 21.85 8.35 15.04
CA PRO A 301 21.18 9.63 14.87
C PRO A 301 20.80 10.26 16.22
N THR A 302 20.89 11.58 16.31
CA THR A 302 20.51 12.35 17.51
C THR A 302 19.04 12.11 17.86
N PRO A 303 18.70 11.85 19.15
CA PRO A 303 17.33 11.72 19.61
C PRO A 303 16.52 13.01 19.44
N LEU A 304 15.23 12.89 19.12
CA LEU A 304 14.32 14.00 18.83
C LEU A 304 13.49 14.40 20.05
N ARG A 305 13.22 15.70 20.20
CA ARG A 305 12.23 16.26 21.13
C ARG A 305 10.88 16.31 20.43
N ILE A 306 9.85 15.68 21.00
CA ILE A 306 8.54 15.52 20.37
C ILE A 306 7.47 16.27 21.15
N ALA A 307 6.72 17.15 20.48
CA ALA A 307 5.44 17.62 20.98
C ALA A 307 4.33 16.61 20.60
N ILE A 308 3.39 16.32 21.48
CA ILE A 308 2.26 15.44 21.17
C ILE A 308 0.96 16.08 21.63
N GLY A 309 -0.11 15.96 20.83
CA GLY A 309 -1.42 16.48 21.19
C GLY A 309 -2.56 15.81 20.44
N CYS A 310 -3.78 15.95 20.98
CA CYS A 310 -5.01 15.49 20.36
C CYS A 310 -6.24 16.31 20.74
N ASP A 311 -7.32 16.17 19.98
CA ASP A 311 -8.67 16.53 20.45
C ASP A 311 -9.29 15.37 21.23
N ASP A 312 -10.55 15.54 21.64
CA ASP A 312 -11.29 14.54 22.42
C ASP A 312 -11.34 13.15 21.74
N ALA A 313 -11.38 13.14 20.40
CA ALA A 313 -11.45 11.92 19.60
C ALA A 313 -10.11 11.18 19.47
N GLY A 314 -8.98 11.79 19.85
CA GLY A 314 -7.64 11.24 19.67
C GLY A 314 -6.95 10.75 20.95
N VAL A 315 -7.62 10.84 22.11
CA VAL A 315 -6.99 10.61 23.44
C VAL A 315 -6.46 9.18 23.58
N GLY A 316 -7.21 8.18 23.11
CA GLY A 316 -6.81 6.78 23.20
C GLY A 316 -5.51 6.51 22.44
N TYR A 317 -5.42 7.02 21.21
CA TYR A 317 -4.22 6.87 20.39
C TYR A 317 -3.06 7.71 20.93
N LYS A 318 -3.32 8.95 21.35
CA LYS A 318 -2.29 9.81 21.93
C LYS A 318 -1.59 9.12 23.10
N ASN A 319 -2.34 8.55 24.03
CA ASN A 319 -1.78 7.90 25.21
C ASN A 319 -0.94 6.67 24.85
N THR A 320 -1.42 5.85 23.91
CA THR A 320 -0.70 4.67 23.42
C THR A 320 0.59 5.07 22.72
N LEU A 321 0.54 6.04 21.81
CA LEU A 321 1.70 6.52 21.05
C LEU A 321 2.69 7.26 21.95
N LYS A 322 2.22 8.00 22.96
CA LYS A 322 3.08 8.63 23.97
C LYS A 322 3.90 7.60 24.74
N ALA A 323 3.29 6.46 25.11
CA ALA A 323 4.01 5.37 25.76
C ALA A 323 5.10 4.78 24.85
N ASP A 324 4.79 4.54 23.58
CA ASP A 324 5.76 4.05 22.60
C ASP A 324 6.91 5.02 22.36
N LEU A 325 6.60 6.32 22.23
CA LEU A 325 7.61 7.36 22.08
C LEU A 325 8.52 7.42 23.30
N SER A 326 7.97 7.26 24.51
CA SER A 326 8.73 7.27 25.77
C SER A 326 9.70 6.09 25.87
N ALA A 327 9.37 4.95 25.24
CA ALA A 327 10.22 3.76 25.21
C ALA A 327 11.27 3.78 24.09
N SER A 328 11.21 4.76 23.17
CA SER A 328 12.07 4.80 21.99
C SER A 328 13.41 5.50 22.28
N PRO A 329 14.57 4.89 21.92
CA PRO A 329 15.87 5.54 22.08
C PRO A 329 16.08 6.72 21.12
N LEU A 330 15.20 6.88 20.13
CA LEU A 330 15.24 7.99 19.17
C LEU A 330 14.48 9.24 19.66
N VAL A 331 13.95 9.21 20.88
CA VAL A 331 13.21 10.32 21.50
C VAL A 331 13.91 10.73 22.78
N SER A 332 14.19 12.03 22.95
CA SER A 332 14.82 12.57 24.16
C SER A 332 13.79 13.07 25.17
N THR A 333 12.80 13.83 24.71
CA THR A 333 11.76 14.42 25.57
C THR A 333 10.42 14.45 24.85
N ILE A 334 9.33 14.37 25.62
CA ILE A 334 7.96 14.48 25.10
C ILE A 334 7.23 15.60 25.83
N THR A 335 6.68 16.55 25.08
CA THR A 335 5.81 17.61 25.60
C THR A 335 4.37 17.35 25.16
N ASP A 336 3.51 16.94 26.08
CA ASP A 336 2.09 16.69 25.82
C ASP A 336 1.29 17.98 25.99
N VAL A 337 0.75 18.51 24.89
CA VAL A 337 -0.04 19.75 24.87
C VAL A 337 -1.54 19.50 25.09
N GLY A 338 -1.94 18.26 25.38
CA GLY A 338 -3.33 17.88 25.63
C GLY A 338 -4.08 17.50 24.35
N VAL A 339 -5.38 17.20 24.43
CA VAL A 339 -6.20 17.19 25.66
C VAL A 339 -5.92 15.97 26.54
N PRO A 340 -6.05 16.07 27.88
CA PRO A 340 -5.72 14.96 28.79
C PRO A 340 -6.77 13.85 28.78
N GLU A 341 -8.04 14.19 28.58
CA GLU A 341 -9.18 13.28 28.67
C GLU A 341 -10.20 13.56 27.55
N SER A 342 -11.01 12.56 27.18
CA SER A 342 -12.00 12.67 26.09
C SER A 342 -13.23 13.53 26.45
N THR A 343 -13.37 13.89 27.72
CA THR A 343 -14.39 14.82 28.24
C THR A 343 -14.04 16.28 27.93
N ASP A 344 -12.76 16.59 27.72
CA ASP A 344 -12.29 17.93 27.34
C ASP A 344 -12.66 18.22 25.87
N LYS A 345 -13.51 19.22 25.65
CA LYS A 345 -14.03 19.61 24.33
C LYS A 345 -13.27 20.76 23.69
N THR A 346 -12.01 20.99 24.11
CA THR A 346 -11.13 21.96 23.45
C THR A 346 -11.02 21.65 21.96
N ALA A 347 -11.32 22.64 21.12
CA ALA A 347 -11.29 22.45 19.68
C ALA A 347 -9.87 22.15 19.18
N TYR A 348 -9.77 21.20 18.25
CA TYR A 348 -8.49 20.73 17.69
C TYR A 348 -7.53 21.82 17.17
N PRO A 349 -7.97 23.01 16.66
CA PRO A 349 -7.04 24.03 16.20
C PRO A 349 -6.13 24.56 17.31
N HIS A 350 -6.63 24.72 18.54
CA HIS A 350 -5.85 25.24 19.66
C HIS A 350 -4.69 24.29 20.01
N ILE A 351 -4.97 23.00 20.06
CA ILE A 351 -3.99 21.95 20.33
C ILE A 351 -2.96 21.87 19.19
N ALA A 352 -3.42 21.90 17.94
CA ALA A 352 -2.55 21.84 16.77
C ALA A 352 -1.57 23.02 16.71
N VAL A 353 -2.08 24.25 16.94
CA VAL A 353 -1.26 25.47 16.96
C VAL A 353 -0.28 25.46 18.13
N ALA A 354 -0.68 25.03 19.33
CA ALA A 354 0.22 24.94 20.48
C ALA A 354 1.42 24.00 20.20
N ALA A 355 1.16 22.81 19.67
CA ALA A 355 2.24 21.87 19.31
C ALA A 355 3.12 22.42 18.17
N ALA A 356 2.51 23.02 17.15
CA ALA A 356 3.22 23.61 16.02
C ALA A 356 4.11 24.80 16.44
N GLN A 357 3.67 25.63 17.40
CA GLN A 357 4.45 26.73 17.95
C GLN A 357 5.67 26.24 18.75
N LEU A 358 5.57 25.12 19.46
CA LEU A 358 6.72 24.50 20.12
C LEU A 358 7.79 24.09 19.10
N VAL A 359 7.38 23.58 17.94
CA VAL A 359 8.30 23.24 16.85
C VAL A 359 8.88 24.50 16.21
N ALA A 360 8.05 25.49 15.91
CA ALA A 360 8.49 26.73 15.25
C ALA A 360 9.47 27.53 16.11
N SER A 361 9.28 27.53 17.43
CA SER A 361 10.17 28.18 18.40
C SER A 361 11.42 27.36 18.76
N GLY A 362 11.57 26.16 18.20
CA GLY A 362 12.71 25.27 18.46
C GLY A 362 12.70 24.60 19.84
N GLN A 363 11.56 24.62 20.56
CA GLN A 363 11.38 23.89 21.82
C GLN A 363 11.12 22.39 21.61
N ALA A 364 10.58 22.02 20.45
CA ALA A 364 10.48 20.66 19.96
C ALA A 364 11.08 20.55 18.55
N ASP A 365 11.55 19.36 18.16
CA ASP A 365 12.06 19.13 16.80
C ASP A 365 10.93 18.71 15.85
N ARG A 366 9.92 18.00 16.39
CA ARG A 366 8.75 17.53 15.65
C ARG A 366 7.50 17.50 16.53
N ALA A 367 6.32 17.41 15.90
CA ALA A 367 5.06 17.17 16.60
C ALA A 367 4.26 16.00 16.01
N LEU A 368 3.59 15.26 16.89
CA LEU A 368 2.62 14.22 16.54
C LEU A 368 1.22 14.67 16.99
N LEU A 369 0.30 14.81 16.05
CA LEU A 369 -1.06 15.27 16.31
C LEU A 369 -2.09 14.20 15.95
N ILE A 370 -3.06 13.97 16.83
CA ILE A 370 -4.12 13.00 16.62
C ILE A 370 -5.47 13.69 16.70
N CYS A 371 -6.35 13.45 15.73
CA CYS A 371 -7.77 13.76 15.90
C CYS A 371 -8.63 12.66 15.27
N GLY A 372 -9.93 12.88 15.10
CA GLY A 372 -10.79 11.90 14.43
C GLY A 372 -10.25 11.46 13.05
N THR A 373 -9.84 12.39 12.19
CA THR A 373 -9.36 12.10 10.81
C THR A 373 -7.89 12.46 10.56
N GLY A 374 -7.26 13.22 11.44
CA GLY A 374 -5.94 13.83 11.25
C GLY A 374 -5.94 15.09 10.38
N LEU A 375 -7.02 15.36 9.64
CA LEU A 375 -7.07 16.45 8.66
C LEU A 375 -7.11 17.83 9.31
N GLY A 376 -8.01 18.02 10.28
CA GLY A 376 -8.22 19.33 10.91
C GLY A 376 -6.97 19.86 11.60
N VAL A 377 -6.28 19.00 12.35
CA VAL A 377 -5.03 19.34 13.04
C VAL A 377 -3.91 19.65 12.04
N ALA A 378 -3.82 18.94 10.91
CA ALA A 378 -2.84 19.26 9.87
C ALA A 378 -3.11 20.62 9.23
N ILE A 379 -4.37 20.93 8.92
CA ILE A 379 -4.77 22.23 8.36
C ILE A 379 -4.41 23.36 9.32
N ALA A 380 -4.73 23.22 10.61
CA ALA A 380 -4.46 24.22 11.62
C ALA A 380 -2.96 24.41 11.89
N ALA A 381 -2.19 23.31 12.01
CA ALA A 381 -0.75 23.38 12.25
C ALA A 381 0.00 24.08 11.09
N ASN A 382 -0.41 23.85 9.84
CA ASN A 382 0.16 24.54 8.66
C ASN A 382 -0.14 26.06 8.64
N LYS A 383 -0.96 26.60 9.54
CA LYS A 383 -1.16 28.05 9.68
C LYS A 383 -0.10 28.71 10.55
N VAL A 384 0.76 27.94 11.23
CA VAL A 384 1.88 28.46 12.00
C VAL A 384 3.07 28.68 11.05
N PRO A 385 3.64 29.89 10.96
CA PRO A 385 4.77 30.17 10.10
C PRO A 385 5.93 29.17 10.27
N GLY A 386 6.44 28.68 9.15
CA GLY A 386 7.56 27.74 9.07
C GLY A 386 7.23 26.29 9.37
N ILE A 387 5.96 25.97 9.66
CA ILE A 387 5.50 24.61 9.94
C ILE A 387 4.94 23.94 8.69
N ARG A 388 5.36 22.69 8.48
CA ARG A 388 4.82 21.80 7.47
C ARG A 388 4.24 20.58 8.18
N ALA A 389 2.92 20.46 8.10
CA ALA A 389 2.14 19.40 8.71
C ALA A 389 1.44 18.55 7.65
N VAL A 390 1.44 17.24 7.84
CA VAL A 390 0.79 16.30 6.91
C VAL A 390 -0.06 15.29 7.65
N THR A 391 -1.15 14.86 7.02
CA THR A 391 -1.85 13.63 7.42
C THR A 391 -1.29 12.48 6.59
N ALA A 392 -0.75 11.45 7.23
CA ALA A 392 -0.20 10.29 6.53
C ALA A 392 -0.57 8.99 7.26
N HIS A 393 -1.16 8.04 6.54
CA HIS A 393 -1.67 6.77 7.08
C HIS A 393 -1.06 5.54 6.40
N ASP A 394 0.08 5.71 5.72
CA ASP A 394 0.85 4.64 5.10
C ASP A 394 2.36 4.96 5.16
N SER A 395 3.20 3.92 5.08
CA SER A 395 4.66 4.03 5.26
C SER A 395 5.32 4.92 4.21
N PHE A 396 4.84 4.87 2.96
CA PHE A 396 5.42 5.67 1.88
C PHE A 396 5.18 7.16 2.12
N SER A 397 3.94 7.53 2.44
CA SER A 397 3.59 8.91 2.76
C SER A 397 4.37 9.43 3.97
N VAL A 398 4.57 8.61 5.01
CA VAL A 398 5.37 8.95 6.20
C VAL A 398 6.85 9.17 5.87
N GLU A 399 7.44 8.31 5.04
CA GLU A 399 8.81 8.49 4.57
C GLU A 399 8.94 9.79 3.78
N ARG A 400 8.06 10.00 2.79
CA ARG A 400 8.12 11.19 1.93
C ARG A 400 7.78 12.48 2.67
N ALA A 401 6.97 12.42 3.73
CA ALA A 401 6.74 13.54 4.64
C ALA A 401 8.06 14.11 5.15
N VAL A 402 8.98 13.25 5.57
CA VAL A 402 10.30 13.69 6.04
C VAL A 402 11.23 13.94 4.86
N LEU A 403 11.49 12.93 4.02
CA LEU A 403 12.57 12.98 3.03
C LEU A 403 12.29 13.91 1.84
N SER A 404 11.03 14.28 1.58
CA SER A 404 10.70 15.27 0.54
C SER A 404 10.30 16.61 1.08
N ASN A 405 9.43 16.61 2.09
CA ASN A 405 8.72 17.81 2.50
C ASN A 405 9.32 18.43 3.75
N ASN A 406 10.30 17.76 4.37
CA ASN A 406 10.85 18.14 5.66
C ASN A 406 9.73 18.48 6.67
N ALA A 407 8.67 17.68 6.68
CA ALA A 407 7.48 17.93 7.49
C ALA A 407 7.77 17.62 8.95
N GLN A 408 7.72 18.65 9.79
CA GLN A 408 7.99 18.51 11.21
C GLN A 408 6.79 17.93 11.96
N VAL A 409 5.59 18.03 11.38
CA VAL A 409 4.35 17.64 12.06
C VAL A 409 3.68 16.49 11.32
N LEU A 410 3.54 15.35 12.00
CA LEU A 410 2.78 14.20 11.52
C LEU A 410 1.41 14.17 12.19
N CYS A 411 0.36 14.05 11.38
CA CYS A 411 -1.02 14.00 11.84
C CYS A 411 -1.66 12.64 11.52
N MET A 412 -2.42 12.10 12.46
CA MET A 412 -3.10 10.80 12.31
C MET A 412 -4.57 10.88 12.73
N GLY A 413 -5.39 10.00 12.14
CA GLY A 413 -6.84 9.96 12.37
C GLY A 413 -7.25 8.73 13.13
N GLU A 414 -7.59 8.85 14.41
CA GLU A 414 -7.98 7.70 15.27
C GLU A 414 -9.18 6.92 14.70
N ARG A 415 -10.11 7.60 14.01
CA ARG A 415 -11.28 6.96 13.37
C ARG A 415 -11.00 6.40 11.97
N VAL A 416 -9.77 6.54 11.48
CA VAL A 416 -9.39 6.22 10.09
C VAL A 416 -8.32 5.13 10.02
N VAL A 417 -7.30 5.23 10.87
CA VAL A 417 -6.16 4.31 10.88
C VAL A 417 -6.19 3.45 12.14
N GLY A 418 -5.94 2.15 12.02
CA GLY A 418 -5.85 1.25 13.17
C GLY A 418 -4.61 1.54 14.04
N ILE A 419 -4.71 1.35 15.36
CA ILE A 419 -3.67 1.77 16.31
C ILE A 419 -2.31 1.13 16.04
N GLU A 420 -2.26 -0.17 15.72
CA GLU A 420 -0.99 -0.85 15.47
C GLU A 420 -0.29 -0.35 14.21
N LEU A 421 -1.05 0.01 13.17
CA LEU A 421 -0.49 0.69 12.00
C LEU A 421 0.03 2.08 12.40
N ALA A 422 -0.70 2.84 13.22
CA ALA A 422 -0.25 4.13 13.71
C ALA A 422 1.09 4.03 14.48
N ARG A 423 1.21 3.05 15.38
CA ARG A 423 2.44 2.78 16.16
C ARG A 423 3.63 2.47 15.24
N ARG A 424 3.43 1.62 14.22
CA ARG A 424 4.46 1.32 13.23
C ARG A 424 4.89 2.57 12.45
N LEU A 425 3.93 3.35 11.97
CA LEU A 425 4.18 4.55 11.18
C LEU A 425 4.94 5.62 11.98
N VAL A 426 4.56 5.84 13.24
CA VAL A 426 5.29 6.77 14.13
C VAL A 426 6.73 6.28 14.36
N ARG A 427 6.96 4.98 14.51
CA ARG A 427 8.31 4.41 14.63
C ARG A 427 9.16 4.66 13.38
N GLU A 428 8.61 4.40 12.20
CA GLU A 428 9.28 4.67 10.92
C GLU A 428 9.61 6.16 10.76
N TRP A 429 8.63 7.02 11.06
CA TRP A 429 8.79 8.48 11.03
C TRP A 429 9.99 8.96 11.85
N LEU A 430 10.16 8.44 13.08
CA LEU A 430 11.29 8.77 13.94
C LEU A 430 12.65 8.37 13.35
N GLY A 431 12.71 7.40 12.44
CA GLY A 431 13.94 6.93 11.80
C GLY A 431 14.43 7.83 10.66
N TYR A 432 13.52 8.53 9.98
CA TYR A 432 13.89 9.35 8.82
C TYR A 432 14.49 10.70 9.23
N ARG A 433 15.46 11.20 8.47
CA ARG A 433 16.07 12.53 8.61
C ARG A 433 16.13 13.20 7.25
N PHE A 434 15.74 14.47 7.19
CA PHE A 434 15.75 15.24 5.96
C PHE A 434 17.18 15.63 5.60
N ASP A 435 17.51 15.54 4.30
CA ASP A 435 18.77 16.03 3.76
C ASP A 435 18.56 17.42 3.13
N GLY A 436 19.12 18.44 3.78
CA GLY A 436 19.06 19.83 3.34
C GLY A 436 19.82 20.10 2.03
N ALA A 437 20.69 19.19 1.58
CA ALA A 437 21.37 19.30 0.29
C ALA A 437 20.61 18.60 -0.86
N SER A 438 19.51 17.92 -0.56
CA SER A 438 18.75 17.15 -1.56
C SER A 438 18.01 18.04 -2.57
N ALA A 439 17.66 17.47 -3.73
CA ALA A 439 16.80 18.15 -4.71
C ALA A 439 15.41 18.55 -4.15
N SER A 440 14.97 17.86 -3.10
CA SER A 440 13.73 18.18 -2.40
C SER A 440 13.82 19.47 -1.59
N ALA A 441 15.01 19.86 -1.11
CA ALA A 441 15.20 21.11 -0.36
C ALA A 441 14.76 22.34 -1.14
N LYS A 442 15.09 22.41 -2.45
CA LYS A 442 14.65 23.51 -3.33
C LYS A 442 13.13 23.66 -3.39
N LYS A 443 12.39 22.56 -3.30
CA LYS A 443 10.91 22.58 -3.31
C LYS A 443 10.36 23.03 -1.95
N VAL A 444 11.01 22.64 -0.87
CA VAL A 444 10.70 23.15 0.48
C VAL A 444 10.97 24.65 0.54
N ASP A 445 12.10 25.12 0.02
CA ASP A 445 12.44 26.54 -0.03
C ASP A 445 11.38 27.37 -0.79
N ALA A 446 10.84 26.83 -1.88
CA ALA A 446 9.75 27.47 -2.61
C ALA A 446 8.47 27.62 -1.76
N ILE A 447 8.14 26.63 -0.91
CA ILE A 447 7.02 26.72 0.05
C ILE A 447 7.30 27.83 1.07
N MET A 448 8.52 27.89 1.60
CA MET A 448 8.93 28.90 2.58
C MET A 448 8.91 30.32 1.99
N GLU A 449 9.29 30.47 0.72
CA GLU A 449 9.23 31.74 0.02
C GLU A 449 7.79 32.20 -0.22
N LEU A 450 6.90 31.29 -0.63
CA LEU A 450 5.46 31.56 -0.75
C LEU A 450 4.87 32.05 0.58
N GLU A 451 5.24 31.40 1.68
CA GLU A 451 4.84 31.81 3.02
C GLU A 451 5.32 33.23 3.34
N ARG A 452 6.62 33.51 3.14
CA ARG A 452 7.22 34.83 3.39
C ARG A 452 6.55 35.94 2.56
N VAL A 453 6.19 35.66 1.31
CA VAL A 453 5.47 36.60 0.44
C VAL A 453 4.06 36.87 0.98
N ASN A 454 3.34 35.82 1.37
CA ASN A 454 1.97 35.95 1.89
C ASN A 454 1.93 36.73 3.21
N TYR A 455 2.91 36.55 4.10
CA TYR A 455 2.96 37.27 5.38
C TYR A 455 3.46 38.71 5.26
N LYS A 456 4.32 39.03 4.28
CA LYS A 456 4.74 40.43 4.05
C LYS A 456 3.59 41.38 3.74
N GLY A 457 2.52 40.90 3.09
CA GLY A 457 1.31 41.69 2.86
C GLY A 457 0.60 42.08 4.17
N LEU A 458 0.62 41.19 5.17
CA LEU A 458 -0.05 41.40 6.47
C LEU A 458 0.73 42.36 7.38
N GLU A 459 2.06 42.38 7.32
CA GLU A 459 2.88 43.32 8.10
C GLU A 459 2.65 44.78 7.64
N GLY A 460 2.53 45.01 6.33
CA GLY A 460 2.20 46.33 5.78
C GLY A 460 0.81 46.83 6.19
N ASP A 461 -0.19 45.94 6.25
CA ASP A 461 -1.54 46.28 6.68
C ASP A 461 -1.62 46.59 8.19
N LEU A 462 -0.82 45.91 9.02
CA LEU A 462 -0.73 46.17 10.47
C LEU A 462 0.00 47.47 10.81
N GLU A 463 0.97 47.89 10.01
CA GLU A 463 1.61 49.20 10.13
C GLU A 463 0.66 50.33 9.68
N GLY A 464 -0.15 50.10 8.64
CA GLY A 464 -1.20 51.03 8.20
C GLY A 464 -2.37 51.17 9.19
N ALA A 465 -2.71 50.12 9.94
CA ALA A 465 -3.80 50.11 10.91
C ALA A 465 -3.48 50.80 12.25
N ARG A 466 -2.20 51.12 12.55
CA ARG A 466 -1.80 51.87 13.76
C ARG A 466 -1.97 53.39 13.63
N GLY A 467 -2.48 53.87 12.51
CA GLY A 467 -2.70 55.29 12.21
C GLY A 467 -4.15 55.76 12.18
N CYS A 468 -5.09 55.03 12.79
CA CYS A 468 -6.51 55.40 12.86
C CYS A 468 -6.98 55.56 14.31
#